data_AF-A0A250F8G6-F1
#
_entry.id   AF-A0A250F8G6-F1
#
_cell.length_a   1.000
_cell.length_b   1.000
_cell.length_c   1.000
_cell.angle_alpha   90.00
_cell.angle_beta   90.00
_cell.angle_gamma   90.00
#
_symmetry.space_group_name_H-M   'P 1'
#
loop_
_entity.id
_entity.type
_entity.pdbx_description
1 polymer ?
#
loop_
_entity_poly.entity_id
_entity_poly.type
_entity_poly.pdbx_seq_one_letter_code
_entity_poly.pdbx_strand_id
1 'polypeptide(L)'
;MPILIGNNLFIEELPIDYTGKLLDLDPYMAPLNTFFDKLEVACVRECCGIQAFSFMPKDIDKALVGLSAETIVTQLKAMQTAIEEQWWYSAVGSTILNNNFDRKVFLQLLAHIIKTIESQ
;
A
#
# COMPACT_ATOMS: atom_id res chain seq x y z
N MET A 1 -3.96 -13.01 -2.63
CA MET A 1 -5.41 -12.81 -2.45
C MET A 1 -5.79 -11.42 -2.93
N PRO A 2 -6.99 -11.21 -3.49
CA PRO A 2 -7.41 -9.88 -3.92
C PRO A 2 -7.52 -8.92 -2.73
N ILE A 3 -7.23 -7.64 -2.97
CA ILE A 3 -7.27 -6.59 -1.96
C ILE A 3 -8.59 -5.82 -2.10
N LEU A 4 -9.42 -5.81 -1.05
CA LEU A 4 -10.68 -5.07 -1.03
C LEU A 4 -10.41 -3.57 -0.89
N ILE A 5 -10.84 -2.78 -1.87
CA ILE A 5 -10.60 -1.32 -1.94
C ILE A 5 -11.90 -0.49 -1.96
N GLY A 6 -13.06 -1.13 -1.90
CA GLY A 6 -14.36 -0.47 -1.91
C GLY A 6 -15.51 -1.46 -1.88
N ASN A 7 -16.76 -0.99 -1.99
CA ASN A 7 -17.93 -1.88 -2.00
C ASN A 7 -17.88 -2.83 -3.21
N ASN A 8 -17.45 -4.07 -2.98
CA ASN A 8 -17.20 -5.09 -3.99
C ASN A 8 -16.19 -4.69 -5.07
N LEU A 9 -15.28 -3.76 -4.77
CA LEU A 9 -14.17 -3.40 -5.64
C LEU A 9 -12.87 -4.02 -5.11
N PHE A 10 -12.16 -4.71 -5.99
CA PHE A 10 -10.96 -5.46 -5.64
C PHE A 10 -9.81 -5.13 -6.59
N ILE A 11 -8.60 -5.12 -6.04
CA ILE A 11 -7.37 -5.24 -6.82
C ILE A 11 -7.03 -6.73 -6.87
N GLU A 12 -7.03 -7.29 -8.07
CA GLU A 12 -6.71 -8.70 -8.28
C GLU A 12 -5.23 -8.98 -8.01
N GLU A 13 -4.96 -10.15 -7.42
CA GLU A 13 -3.59 -10.62 -7.27
C GLU A 13 -3.02 -11.07 -8.62
N LEU A 14 -1.76 -10.74 -8.86
CA LEU A 14 -0.98 -11.30 -9.96
C LEU A 14 0.08 -12.26 -9.40
N PRO A 15 0.43 -13.32 -10.14
CA PRO A 15 1.53 -14.19 -9.77
C PRO A 15 2.82 -13.39 -9.60
N ILE A 16 3.51 -13.61 -8.47
CA ILE A 16 4.75 -12.93 -8.16
C ILE A 16 5.91 -13.71 -8.80
N ASP A 17 6.71 -13.03 -9.59
CA ASP A 17 7.95 -13.58 -10.13
C ASP A 17 9.07 -13.49 -9.07
N TYR A 18 9.33 -14.62 -8.41
CA TYR A 18 10.39 -14.75 -7.42
C TYR A 18 11.79 -15.04 -8.00
N THR A 19 11.93 -15.13 -9.33
CA THR A 19 13.23 -15.38 -9.96
C THR A 19 14.10 -14.13 -10.04
N GLY A 20 13.47 -12.95 -10.00
CA GLY A 20 14.12 -11.65 -9.93
C GLY A 20 14.48 -11.22 -8.51
N LYS A 21 15.13 -10.06 -8.40
CA LYS A 21 15.28 -9.39 -7.10
C LYS A 21 13.92 -8.82 -6.67
N LEU A 22 13.73 -8.74 -5.36
CA LEU A 22 12.59 -8.08 -4.72
C LEU A 22 13.03 -6.67 -4.31
N LEU A 23 12.22 -5.66 -4.63
CA LEU A 23 12.45 -4.31 -4.12
C LEU A 23 11.90 -4.22 -2.69
N ASP A 24 12.75 -3.84 -1.75
CA ASP A 24 12.36 -3.56 -0.36
C ASP A 24 11.61 -2.23 -0.27
N LEU A 25 10.38 -2.27 0.22
CA LEU A 25 9.51 -1.11 0.38
C LEU A 25 9.65 -0.39 1.72
N ASP A 26 10.23 -1.05 2.74
CA ASP A 26 10.22 -0.53 4.10
C ASP A 26 10.87 0.87 4.23
N PRO A 27 11.97 1.19 3.52
CA PRO A 27 12.54 2.55 3.53
C PRO A 27 11.57 3.63 3.03
N TYR A 28 10.72 3.30 2.05
CA TYR A 28 9.73 4.22 1.48
C TYR A 28 8.46 4.32 2.34
N MET A 29 8.17 3.26 3.10
CA MET A 29 7.03 3.20 4.01
C MET A 29 7.31 3.85 5.37
N ALA A 30 8.58 3.91 5.80
CA ALA A 30 8.93 4.45 7.10
C ALA A 30 8.35 5.86 7.40
N PRO A 31 8.34 6.83 6.46
CA PRO A 31 7.69 8.12 6.66
C PRO A 31 6.16 8.05 6.79
N LEU A 32 5.55 6.99 6.27
CA LEU A 32 4.11 6.72 6.21
C LEU A 32 3.64 5.78 7.32
N ASN A 33 4.51 5.33 8.23
CA ASN A 33 4.19 4.31 9.24
C ASN A 33 2.93 4.66 10.04
N THR A 34 2.83 5.90 10.56
CA THR A 34 1.66 6.33 11.33
C THR A 34 0.35 6.23 10.54
N PHE A 35 0.40 6.43 9.22
CA PHE A 35 -0.77 6.27 8.36
C PHE A 35 -1.14 4.80 8.18
N PHE A 36 -0.17 3.93 7.85
CA PHE A 36 -0.41 2.49 7.71
C PHE A 36 -0.83 1.83 9.03
N ASP A 37 -0.29 2.25 10.16
CA ASP A 37 -0.69 1.76 11.49
C ASP A 37 -2.17 2.05 11.78
N LYS A 38 -2.69 3.19 11.30
CA LYS A 38 -4.11 3.53 11.44
C LYS A 38 -5.02 2.78 10.46
N LEU A 39 -4.46 2.21 9.39
CA LEU A 39 -5.19 1.34 8.46
C LEU A 39 -5.28 -0.11 8.97
N GLU A 40 -4.42 -0.49 9.91
CA GLU A 40 -4.47 -1.82 10.53
C GLU A 40 -5.79 -1.97 11.32
N VAL A 41 -6.50 -3.06 11.04
CA VAL A 41 -7.77 -3.42 11.69
C VAL A 41 -7.54 -4.51 12.75
N ALA A 42 -8.61 -5.20 13.17
CA ALA A 42 -8.56 -6.12 14.31
C ALA A 42 -7.63 -7.35 14.12
N CYS A 43 -7.16 -7.65 12.90
CA CYS A 43 -6.15 -8.69 12.73
C CYS A 43 -4.74 -8.09 12.82
N VAL A 44 -3.82 -8.79 13.48
CA VAL A 44 -2.41 -8.38 13.55
C VAL A 44 -1.74 -8.65 12.20
N ARG A 45 -1.02 -7.66 11.66
CA ARG A 45 -0.27 -7.75 10.39
C ARG A 45 0.71 -8.91 10.32
N GLU A 46 1.26 -9.35 11.44
CA GLU A 46 2.13 -10.53 11.55
C GLU A 46 1.42 -11.84 11.15
N CYS A 47 0.09 -11.89 11.31
CA CYS A 47 -0.72 -13.07 10.99
C CYS A 47 -1.48 -12.95 9.66
N CYS A 48 -2.08 -11.79 9.38
CA CYS A 48 -2.91 -11.59 8.19
C CYS A 48 -2.18 -10.88 7.03
N GLY A 49 -0.95 -10.41 7.24
CA GLY A 49 -0.21 -9.63 6.25
C GLY A 49 -1.01 -8.42 5.77
N ILE A 50 -1.08 -8.26 4.45
CA ILE A 50 -1.86 -7.17 3.83
C ILE A 50 -3.36 -7.20 4.18
N GLN A 51 -3.91 -8.35 4.56
CA GLN A 51 -5.32 -8.46 4.94
C GLN A 51 -5.60 -7.91 6.34
N ALA A 52 -4.57 -7.59 7.11
CA ALA A 52 -4.71 -6.84 8.36
C ALA A 52 -5.07 -5.38 8.13
N PHE A 53 -4.99 -4.86 6.90
CA PHE A 53 -5.22 -3.45 6.60
C PHE A 53 -6.54 -3.25 5.86
N SER A 54 -7.29 -2.20 6.19
CA SER A 54 -8.48 -1.78 5.43
C SER A 54 -8.14 -0.65 4.48
N PHE A 55 -8.33 -0.88 3.18
CA PHE A 55 -8.17 0.14 2.13
C PHE A 55 -9.52 0.67 1.62
N MET A 56 -10.58 0.52 2.42
CA MET A 56 -11.87 1.13 2.11
C MET A 56 -11.77 2.67 2.24
N PRO A 57 -12.47 3.45 1.39
CA PRO A 57 -12.40 4.91 1.45
C PRO A 57 -12.65 5.49 2.84
N LYS A 58 -13.71 5.02 3.53
CA LYS A 58 -14.05 5.43 4.89
C LYS A 58 -12.94 5.20 5.92
N ASP A 59 -12.09 4.19 5.72
CA ASP A 59 -11.03 3.83 6.66
C ASP A 59 -9.72 4.54 6.31
N ILE A 60 -9.48 4.83 5.02
CA ILE A 60 -8.47 5.79 4.58
C ILE A 60 -8.75 7.19 5.16
N ASP A 61 -10.01 7.64 5.10
CA ASP A 61 -10.42 8.93 5.67
C ASP A 61 -10.16 8.99 7.19
N LYS A 62 -10.50 7.91 7.92
CA LYS A 62 -10.22 7.82 9.36
C LYS A 62 -8.71 7.79 9.65
N ALA A 63 -7.93 7.10 8.82
CA ALA A 63 -6.48 7.02 9.00
C ALA A 63 -5.80 8.38 8.84
N LEU A 64 -6.42 9.31 8.10
CA LEU A 64 -5.93 10.68 7.97
C LEU A 64 -6.24 11.59 9.18
N VAL A 65 -7.11 11.18 10.11
CA VAL A 65 -7.44 12.02 11.27
C VAL A 65 -6.18 12.28 12.10
N GLY A 66 -5.82 13.56 12.20
CA GLY A 66 -4.62 14.04 12.90
C GLY A 66 -3.34 14.01 12.06
N LEU A 67 -3.42 13.72 10.76
CA LEU A 67 -2.32 13.77 9.80
C LEU A 67 -2.58 14.84 8.73
N SER A 68 -1.52 15.33 8.08
CA SER A 68 -1.63 16.22 6.93
C SER A 68 -1.87 15.40 5.66
N ALA A 69 -3.06 15.52 5.07
CA ALA A 69 -3.41 14.83 3.82
C ALA A 69 -2.42 15.18 2.68
N GLU A 70 -2.03 16.45 2.58
CA GLU A 70 -1.02 16.90 1.61
C GLU A 70 0.31 16.18 1.81
N THR A 71 0.82 16.11 3.05
CA THR A 71 2.08 15.42 3.35
C THR A 71 2.00 13.94 3.04
N ILE A 72 0.89 13.28 3.38
CA ILE A 72 0.67 11.85 3.07
C ILE A 72 0.66 11.63 1.56
N VAL A 73 -0.08 12.43 0.79
CA VAL A 73 -0.12 12.33 -0.67
C VAL A 73 1.26 12.55 -1.29
N THR A 74 2.02 13.55 -0.84
CA THR A 74 3.38 13.80 -1.33
C THR A 74 4.29 12.60 -1.09
N GLN A 75 4.23 12.00 0.10
CA GLN A 75 5.03 10.82 0.43
C GLN A 75 4.60 9.57 -0.36
N LEU A 76 3.30 9.33 -0.52
CA LEU A 76 2.77 8.23 -1.33
C LEU A 76 3.18 8.37 -2.80
N LYS A 77 3.12 9.59 -3.36
CA LYS A 77 3.58 9.86 -4.73
C LYS A 77 5.09 9.66 -4.87
N ALA A 78 5.89 10.08 -3.88
CA ALA A 78 7.33 9.85 -3.88
C ALA A 78 7.66 8.34 -3.87
N MET A 79 6.95 7.55 -3.05
CA MET A 79 7.06 6.09 -3.06
C MET A 79 6.65 5.50 -4.41
N GLN A 80 5.53 5.95 -4.99
CA GLN A 80 5.08 5.52 -6.31
C GLN A 80 6.15 5.77 -7.38
N THR A 81 6.66 6.99 -7.47
CA THR A 81 7.71 7.36 -8.42
C THR A 81 8.98 6.53 -8.22
N ALA A 82 9.42 6.31 -6.98
CA ALA A 82 10.60 5.50 -6.70
C ALA A 82 10.45 4.03 -7.14
N ILE A 83 9.24 3.46 -7.06
CA ILE A 83 8.95 2.11 -7.55
C ILE A 83 8.91 2.09 -9.09
N GLU A 84 8.32 3.10 -9.71
CA GLU A 84 8.23 3.24 -11.17
C GLU A 84 9.62 3.41 -11.83
N GLU A 85 10.51 4.20 -11.22
CA GLU A 85 11.89 4.40 -11.68
C GLU A 85 12.73 3.11 -11.60
N GLN A 86 12.40 2.22 -10.67
CA GLN A 86 13.05 0.93 -10.46
C GLN A 86 12.39 -0.20 -11.27
N TRP A 87 12.07 0.09 -12.54
CA TRP A 87 11.30 -0.75 -13.46
C TRP A 87 11.87 -2.15 -13.72
N TRP A 88 13.12 -2.42 -13.34
CA TRP A 88 13.74 -3.74 -13.47
C TRP A 88 13.34 -4.74 -12.36
N TYR A 89 12.72 -4.28 -11.27
CA TYR A 89 12.14 -5.16 -10.25
C TYR A 89 10.73 -5.59 -10.65
N SER A 90 10.48 -6.89 -10.85
CA SER A 90 9.14 -7.40 -11.14
C SER A 90 8.23 -7.45 -9.91
N ALA A 91 8.82 -7.53 -8.71
CA ALA A 91 8.13 -7.65 -7.44
C ALA A 91 8.64 -6.67 -6.39
N VAL A 92 7.78 -6.36 -5.42
CA VAL A 92 8.08 -5.50 -4.26
C VAL A 92 7.66 -6.22 -2.98
N GLY A 93 8.31 -5.94 -1.86
CA GLY A 93 7.98 -6.56 -0.58
C GLY A 93 8.18 -5.62 0.60
N SER A 94 7.45 -5.88 1.67
CA SER A 94 7.50 -5.08 2.90
C SER A 94 7.36 -5.97 4.12
N THR A 95 8.20 -5.75 5.13
CA THR A 95 7.98 -6.36 6.45
C THR A 95 6.87 -5.64 7.22
N ILE A 96 6.65 -4.34 6.97
CA ILE A 96 5.55 -3.56 7.54
C ILE A 96 4.19 -4.10 7.09
N LEU A 97 4.03 -4.44 5.81
CA LEU A 97 2.79 -5.07 5.30
C LEU A 97 2.79 -6.59 5.45
N ASN A 98 3.93 -7.17 5.82
CA ASN A 98 4.17 -8.61 5.89
C ASN A 98 3.64 -9.34 4.64
N ASN A 99 3.97 -8.80 3.47
CA ASN A 99 3.53 -9.35 2.19
C ASN A 99 4.46 -8.95 1.04
N ASN A 100 4.52 -9.82 0.03
CA ASN A 100 5.13 -9.54 -1.27
C ASN A 100 4.04 -9.28 -2.30
N PHE A 101 4.36 -8.48 -3.32
CA PHE A 101 3.42 -8.11 -4.37
C PHE A 101 4.09 -8.15 -5.73
N ASP A 102 3.33 -8.48 -6.76
CA ASP A 102 3.65 -8.04 -8.11
C ASP A 102 3.69 -6.50 -8.11
N ARG A 103 4.69 -5.92 -8.80
CA ARG A 103 4.89 -4.47 -8.81
C ARG A 103 3.64 -3.71 -9.26
N LYS A 104 2.93 -4.21 -10.28
CA LYS A 104 1.74 -3.54 -10.83
C LYS A 104 0.60 -3.57 -9.83
N VAL A 105 0.43 -4.67 -9.10
CA VAL A 105 -0.58 -4.79 -8.04
C VAL A 105 -0.35 -3.74 -6.97
N PHE A 106 0.90 -3.60 -6.51
CA PHE A 106 1.22 -2.60 -5.48
C PHE A 106 1.06 -1.16 -5.99
N LEU A 107 1.44 -0.87 -7.24
CA LEU A 107 1.22 0.44 -7.86
C LEU A 107 -0.29 0.77 -7.99
N GLN A 108 -1.13 -0.22 -8.30
CA GLN A 108 -2.59 -0.02 -8.29
C GLN A 108 -3.11 0.31 -6.89
N LEU A 109 -2.57 -0.32 -5.85
CA LEU A 109 -2.93 -0.02 -4.47
C LEU A 109 -2.54 1.42 -4.09
N LEU A 110 -1.33 1.86 -4.42
CA LEU A 110 -0.91 3.24 -4.20
C LEU A 110 -1.81 4.24 -4.94
N ALA A 111 -2.09 3.97 -6.22
CA ALA A 111 -2.97 4.82 -7.02
C ALA A 111 -4.38 4.94 -6.43
N HIS A 112 -4.93 3.83 -5.91
CA HIS A 112 -6.20 3.83 -5.21
C HIS A 112 -6.17 4.71 -3.96
N ILE A 113 -5.16 4.54 -3.10
CA ILE A 113 -5.03 5.31 -1.85
C ILE A 113 -4.88 6.81 -2.19
N ILE A 114 -3.97 7.16 -3.09
CA ILE A 114 -3.73 8.55 -3.50
C ILE A 114 -5.02 9.18 -4.03
N LYS A 115 -5.69 8.51 -4.98
CA LYS A 115 -6.94 9.01 -5.57
C LYS A 115 -8.03 9.19 -4.52
N THR A 116 -8.13 8.27 -3.56
CA THR A 116 -9.12 8.36 -2.48
C THR A 116 -8.89 9.60 -1.64
N ILE A 117 -7.65 9.87 -1.25
CA ILE A 117 -7.29 11.05 -0.44
C ILE A 117 -7.52 12.35 -1.22
N GLU A 118 -7.16 12.38 -2.50
CA GLU A 118 -7.32 13.59 -3.35
C GLU A 118 -8.77 13.88 -3.78
N SER A 119 -9.67 12.90 -3.66
CA SER A 119 -11.09 13.07 -4.01
C SER A 119 -11.94 13.62 -2.85
N GLN A 120 -11.32 13.97 -1.72
CA GLN A 120 -11.97 14.58 -0.56
C GLN A 120 -12.36 16.04 -0.80
#